data_AF-A0A238C504-F1
#
_entry.id   AF-A0A238C504-F1
#
_cell.length_a   1.000
_cell.length_b   1.000
_cell.length_c   1.000
_cell.angle_alpha   90.00
_cell.angle_beta   90.00
_cell.angle_gamma   90.00
#
_symmetry.space_group_name_H-M   'P 1'
#
loop_
_entity.id
_entity.type
_entity.pdbx_description
1 polymer ?
#
loop_
_entity_poly.entity_id
_entity_poly.type
_entity_poly.pdbx_seq_one_letter_code
_entity_poly.pdbx_strand_id
1 'polypeptide(L)'
;MFYHIPLDHEICLHPKYFGPDLLETVKRKLFNEVEGTCTGKYGFVVAVTTIDNIGAGLIQPGRGFVLYPVKYKAIVFRPFKGQVVDAVVNQVNKVGLFCDIGPLSCFVSRHCIPPDMEFEPNSNPPCYKTADESVIIKQDDEIRVKLIGTRVDASDIFAIGTLMDDYLGGPTSEMGVWNLQIFDEVRRMNIRQLLYQGLNFAMIVSSALMIWKGLMVITGSESPIVVVLSGSMEPAFYRGDLLLLTNDDLDPIRVGDITVFKIEGRDIPIVHRVIKVHEKSNEETKFLTKGDNNQVDDRGLYASGQFWLTRKDVVGRAKGFVPYVGMVTILMNDYPKLKYAVLMALGAFVILHREG
;
A
#
# COMPACT_ATOMS: atom_id res chain seq x y z
N MET A 1 23.18 -19.69 -10.13
CA MET A 1 22.10 -19.68 -11.16
C MET A 1 21.20 -20.90 -10.92
N PHE A 2 19.90 -20.80 -11.25
CA PHE A 2 18.97 -21.92 -11.18
C PHE A 2 18.95 -22.69 -12.51
N TYR A 3 18.94 -24.01 -12.42
CA TYR A 3 18.91 -24.91 -13.57
C TYR A 3 17.81 -25.96 -13.37
N HIS A 4 17.21 -26.40 -14.47
CA HIS A 4 16.30 -27.52 -14.49
C HIS A 4 16.97 -28.67 -15.24
N ILE A 5 17.44 -29.69 -14.50
CA ILE A 5 18.26 -30.77 -15.07
C ILE A 5 17.72 -32.15 -14.66
N PRO A 6 17.92 -33.18 -15.52
CA PRO A 6 17.69 -34.56 -15.13
C PRO A 6 18.81 -35.05 -14.20
N LEU A 7 18.42 -35.76 -13.15
CA LEU A 7 19.29 -36.40 -12.16
C LEU A 7 18.86 -37.87 -11.99
N ASP A 8 19.84 -38.69 -11.60
CA ASP A 8 19.64 -40.10 -11.29
C ASP A 8 19.94 -40.30 -9.80
N HIS A 9 19.06 -41.01 -9.08
CA HIS A 9 19.28 -41.37 -7.68
C HIS A 9 18.76 -42.78 -7.39
N GLU A 10 19.43 -43.49 -6.49
CA GLU A 10 19.11 -44.88 -6.15
C GLU A 10 18.41 -44.94 -4.80
N ILE A 11 17.14 -45.35 -4.79
CA ILE A 11 16.34 -45.48 -3.57
C ILE A 11 16.42 -46.90 -3.04
N CYS A 12 16.96 -47.04 -1.83
CA CYS A 12 17.00 -48.31 -1.12
C CYS A 12 15.75 -48.47 -0.23
N LEU A 13 14.88 -49.43 -0.51
CA LEU A 13 13.63 -49.64 0.23
C LEU A 13 13.63 -51.00 0.96
N HIS A 14 13.22 -50.97 2.23
CA HIS A 14 13.07 -52.19 3.04
C HIS A 14 11.69 -52.84 2.76
N PRO A 15 11.57 -54.18 2.71
CA PRO A 15 10.31 -54.88 2.40
C PRO A 15 9.13 -54.51 3.31
N LYS A 16 9.40 -54.12 4.56
CA LYS A 16 8.38 -53.60 5.49
C LYS A 16 7.57 -52.42 4.93
N TYR A 17 8.15 -51.65 4.03
CA TYR A 17 7.52 -50.46 3.44
C TYR A 17 6.89 -50.74 2.05
N PHE A 18 6.75 -52.01 1.65
CA PHE A 18 6.09 -52.40 0.39
C PHE A 18 4.56 -52.38 0.53
N GLY A 19 4.02 -51.29 1.07
CA GLY A 19 2.58 -51.11 1.20
C GLY A 19 1.83 -51.24 -0.14
N PRO A 20 0.49 -51.10 -0.10
CA PRO A 20 -0.35 -51.27 -1.30
C PRO A 20 0.01 -50.32 -2.44
N ASP A 21 0.56 -49.13 -2.13
CA ASP A 21 1.14 -48.20 -3.11
C ASP A 21 2.67 -48.08 -2.94
N LEU A 22 3.38 -48.98 -3.60
CA LEU A 22 4.83 -49.03 -3.62
C LEU A 22 5.42 -47.79 -4.31
N LEU A 23 4.82 -47.34 -5.41
CA LEU A 23 5.37 -46.25 -6.22
C LEU A 23 5.29 -44.93 -5.45
N GLU A 24 4.17 -44.64 -4.80
CA GLU A 24 4.03 -43.46 -3.95
C GLU A 24 5.05 -43.46 -2.81
N THR A 25 5.30 -44.63 -2.20
CA THR A 25 6.30 -44.77 -1.15
C THR A 25 7.72 -44.47 -1.66
N VAL A 26 8.06 -44.92 -2.88
CA VAL A 26 9.33 -44.59 -3.53
C VAL A 26 9.43 -43.09 -3.83
N LYS A 27 8.36 -42.46 -4.33
CA LYS A 27 8.34 -41.01 -4.59
C LYS A 27 8.57 -40.19 -3.32
N ARG A 28 7.83 -40.50 -2.25
CA ARG A 28 7.98 -39.83 -0.95
C ARG A 28 9.40 -39.99 -0.40
N LYS A 29 9.97 -41.19 -0.54
CA LYS A 29 11.35 -41.45 -0.11
C LYS A 29 12.36 -40.68 -0.94
N LEU A 30 12.14 -40.55 -2.25
CA LEU A 30 12.96 -39.70 -3.12
C LEU A 30 12.95 -38.25 -2.65
N PHE A 31 11.78 -37.64 -2.47
CA PHE A 31 11.68 -36.24 -2.04
C PHE A 31 12.44 -36.01 -0.73
N ASN A 32 12.24 -36.88 0.27
CA ASN A 32 12.91 -36.77 1.56
C ASN A 32 14.44 -36.94 1.50
N GLU A 33 14.96 -37.72 0.56
CA GLU A 33 16.41 -37.97 0.45
C GLU A 33 17.13 -36.94 -0.41
N VAL A 34 16.47 -36.32 -1.40
CA VAL A 34 17.15 -35.45 -2.36
C VAL A 34 16.85 -33.97 -2.17
N GLU A 35 15.65 -33.58 -1.73
CA GLU A 35 15.30 -32.17 -1.57
C GLU A 35 16.07 -31.55 -0.40
N GLY A 36 16.67 -30.38 -0.64
CA GLY A 36 17.53 -29.71 0.34
C GLY A 36 18.95 -30.27 0.42
N THR A 37 19.28 -31.33 -0.32
CA THR A 37 20.66 -31.83 -0.38
C THR A 37 21.54 -30.93 -1.24
N CYS A 38 22.84 -30.92 -0.93
CA CYS A 38 23.83 -30.21 -1.72
C CYS A 38 24.92 -31.16 -2.19
N THR A 39 25.27 -31.07 -3.47
CA THR A 39 26.37 -31.82 -4.05
C THR A 39 27.31 -30.87 -4.80
N GLY A 40 28.63 -31.00 -4.63
CA GLY A 40 29.59 -30.14 -5.34
C GLY A 40 29.48 -30.17 -6.87
N LYS A 41 28.99 -31.28 -7.44
CA LYS A 41 28.80 -31.43 -8.88
C LYS A 41 27.54 -30.72 -9.41
N TYR A 42 26.43 -30.76 -8.68
CA TYR A 42 25.13 -30.30 -9.17
C TYR A 42 24.62 -29.04 -8.47
N GLY A 43 25.18 -28.68 -7.31
CA GLY A 43 24.73 -27.60 -6.45
C GLY A 43 23.68 -28.07 -5.44
N PHE A 44 22.87 -27.13 -4.98
CA PHE A 44 21.74 -27.38 -4.09
C PHE A 44 20.56 -27.91 -4.88
N VAL A 45 19.97 -29.02 -4.44
CA VAL A 45 18.71 -29.53 -4.98
C VAL A 45 17.58 -28.82 -4.26
N VAL A 46 16.89 -27.93 -4.96
CA VAL A 46 15.83 -27.08 -4.37
C VAL A 46 14.53 -27.87 -4.26
N ALA A 47 14.11 -28.46 -5.38
CA ALA A 47 12.85 -29.21 -5.45
C ALA A 47 12.88 -30.19 -6.63
N VAL A 48 12.20 -31.33 -6.48
CA VAL A 48 11.96 -32.28 -7.56
C VAL A 48 10.72 -31.85 -8.34
N THR A 49 10.85 -31.69 -9.66
CA THR A 49 9.73 -31.25 -10.52
C THR A 49 8.92 -32.44 -11.03
N THR A 50 9.60 -33.40 -11.69
CA THR A 50 8.96 -34.55 -12.33
C THR A 50 9.80 -35.80 -12.13
N ILE A 51 9.14 -36.94 -12.01
CA ILE A 51 9.79 -38.25 -11.99
C ILE A 51 9.53 -38.89 -13.35
N ASP A 52 10.58 -39.01 -14.15
CA ASP A 52 10.47 -39.44 -15.55
C ASP A 52 10.36 -40.97 -15.63
N ASN A 53 11.16 -41.69 -14.85
CA ASN A 53 11.17 -43.15 -14.86
C ASN A 53 11.60 -43.74 -13.51
N ILE A 54 10.93 -44.81 -13.10
CA ILE A 54 11.32 -45.65 -11.95
C ILE A 54 11.72 -47.01 -12.55
N GLY A 55 13.02 -47.32 -12.49
CA GLY A 55 13.55 -48.56 -13.03
C GLY A 55 13.17 -49.79 -12.20
N ALA A 56 13.45 -50.98 -12.74
CA ALA A 56 13.18 -52.24 -12.06
C ALA A 56 13.98 -52.35 -10.75
N GLY A 57 13.31 -52.77 -9.67
CA GLY A 57 13.91 -52.93 -8.36
C GLY A 57 14.90 -54.09 -8.32
N LEU A 58 16.14 -53.82 -7.93
CA LEU A 58 17.20 -54.82 -7.77
C LEU A 58 17.29 -55.27 -6.31
N ILE A 59 17.04 -56.55 -6.04
CA ILE A 59 17.10 -57.09 -4.68
C ILE A 59 18.55 -57.24 -4.25
N GLN A 60 18.93 -56.61 -3.15
CA GLN A 60 20.28 -56.71 -2.59
C GLN A 60 20.47 -58.05 -1.87
N PRO A 61 21.54 -58.80 -2.19
CA PRO A 61 21.79 -60.10 -1.58
C PRO A 61 22.09 -59.95 -0.07
N GLY A 62 21.53 -60.86 0.74
CA GLY A 62 21.84 -60.98 2.16
C GLY A 62 21.13 -59.99 3.10
N ARG A 63 20.56 -58.89 2.61
CA ARG A 63 19.84 -57.90 3.45
C ARG A 63 18.35 -57.75 3.12
N GLY A 64 17.89 -58.27 1.99
CA GLY A 64 16.48 -58.23 1.58
C GLY A 64 15.96 -56.85 1.17
N PHE A 65 16.80 -55.82 1.14
CA PHE A 65 16.44 -54.50 0.60
C PHE A 65 16.33 -54.55 -0.91
N VAL A 66 15.50 -53.68 -1.48
CA VAL A 66 15.38 -53.51 -2.93
C VAL A 66 15.79 -52.11 -3.32
N LEU A 67 16.63 -52.02 -4.34
CA LEU A 67 17.19 -50.76 -4.84
C LEU A 67 16.49 -50.38 -6.14
N TYR A 68 15.85 -49.22 -6.14
CA TYR A 68 15.14 -48.66 -7.30
C TYR A 68 15.96 -47.51 -7.89
N PRO A 69 16.49 -47.64 -9.12
CA PRO A 69 17.11 -46.52 -9.81
C PRO A 69 16.01 -45.60 -10.34
N VAL A 70 15.99 -44.35 -9.88
CA VAL A 70 14.97 -43.35 -10.24
C VAL A 70 15.61 -42.22 -11.03
N LYS A 71 15.02 -41.94 -12.21
CA LYS A 71 15.36 -40.78 -13.04
C LYS A 71 14.33 -39.69 -12.82
N TYR A 72 14.77 -38.52 -12.41
CA TYR A 72 13.90 -37.39 -12.09
C TYR A 72 14.48 -36.08 -12.59
N LYS A 73 13.64 -35.07 -12.77
CA LYS A 73 14.07 -33.70 -13.03
C LYS A 73 13.93 -32.89 -11.76
N ALA A 74 14.94 -32.09 -11.47
CA ALA A 74 14.95 -31.21 -10.33
C ALA A 74 15.38 -29.80 -10.72
N ILE A 75 14.89 -28.84 -9.94
CA ILE A 75 15.42 -27.49 -9.91
C ILE A 75 16.64 -27.51 -9.00
N VAL A 76 17.80 -27.20 -9.56
CA VAL A 76 19.06 -27.12 -8.82
C VAL A 76 19.59 -25.69 -8.85
N PHE A 77 20.16 -25.25 -7.73
CA PHE A 77 20.85 -23.98 -7.63
C PHE A 77 22.36 -24.21 -7.56
N ARG A 78 23.07 -23.77 -8.60
CA ARG A 78 24.53 -23.90 -8.67
C ARG A 78 25.18 -22.52 -8.84
N PRO A 79 25.91 -22.01 -7.82
CA PRO A 79 26.69 -20.78 -7.97
C PRO A 79 27.96 -21.02 -8.79
N PHE A 80 28.43 -19.99 -9.48
CA PHE A 80 29.70 -20.01 -10.21
C PHE A 80 30.52 -18.75 -9.97
N LYS A 81 31.85 -18.88 -10.13
CA LYS A 81 32.78 -17.75 -10.00
C LYS A 81 32.52 -16.70 -11.08
N GLY A 82 32.44 -15.44 -10.67
CA GLY A 82 32.16 -14.28 -11.52
C GLY A 82 30.66 -13.98 -11.67
N GLN A 83 29.77 -14.79 -11.09
CA GLN A 83 28.33 -14.53 -11.15
C GLN A 83 27.98 -13.31 -10.28
N VAL A 84 27.21 -12.38 -10.83
CA VAL A 84 26.57 -11.29 -10.07
C VAL A 84 25.19 -11.75 -9.64
N VAL A 85 24.89 -11.65 -8.36
CA VAL A 85 23.66 -12.11 -7.72
C VAL A 85 23.19 -11.12 -6.67
N ASP A 86 21.88 -11.00 -6.53
CA ASP A 86 21.27 -10.24 -5.46
C ASP A 86 21.22 -11.12 -4.20
N ALA A 87 21.58 -10.54 -3.05
CA ALA A 87 21.72 -11.23 -1.77
C ALA A 87 21.08 -10.38 -0.67
N VAL A 88 20.53 -11.04 0.34
CA VAL A 88 19.97 -10.36 1.52
C VAL A 88 21.02 -10.35 2.62
N VAL A 89 21.29 -9.18 3.19
CA VAL A 89 22.26 -9.04 4.29
C VAL A 89 21.64 -9.59 5.57
N ASN A 90 22.21 -10.68 6.09
CA ASN A 90 21.76 -11.29 7.35
C ASN A 90 22.47 -10.64 8.55
N GLN A 91 23.78 -10.37 8.44
CA GLN A 91 24.54 -9.76 9.53
C GLN A 91 25.66 -8.86 9.01
N VAL A 92 25.82 -7.70 9.67
CA VAL A 92 26.88 -6.73 9.40
C VAL A 92 27.87 -6.72 10.56
N ASN A 93 29.16 -7.00 10.28
CA ASN A 93 30.22 -7.04 11.29
C ASN A 93 31.45 -6.25 10.82
N LYS A 94 32.37 -5.93 11.73
CA LYS A 94 33.65 -5.24 11.40
C LYS A 94 34.51 -6.00 10.37
N VAL A 95 34.40 -7.34 10.36
CA VAL A 95 35.18 -8.22 9.47
C VAL A 95 34.59 -8.23 8.05
N GLY A 96 33.31 -7.89 7.89
CA GLY A 96 32.60 -7.95 6.61
C GLY A 96 31.09 -8.15 6.76
N LEU A 97 30.45 -8.51 5.65
CA LEU A 97 29.01 -8.74 5.53
C LEU A 97 28.73 -10.23 5.36
N PHE A 98 27.76 -10.75 6.11
CA PHE A 98 27.17 -12.06 5.91
C PHE A 98 25.85 -11.90 5.17
N CYS A 99 25.75 -12.52 4.00
CA CYS A 99 24.61 -12.36 3.11
C CYS A 99 24.13 -13.73 2.66
N ASP A 100 22.82 -13.91 2.53
CA ASP A 100 22.22 -15.16 2.08
C ASP A 100 21.64 -14.98 0.67
N ILE A 101 21.93 -15.97 -0.20
CA ILE A 101 21.45 -16.06 -1.58
C ILE A 101 20.61 -17.33 -1.66
N GLY A 102 19.37 -17.26 -1.21
CA GLY A 102 18.53 -18.45 -1.02
C GLY A 102 19.19 -19.41 -0.01
N PRO A 103 19.55 -20.65 -0.38
CA PRO A 103 20.24 -21.58 0.53
C PRO A 103 21.77 -21.37 0.61
N LEU A 104 22.36 -20.48 -0.20
CA LEU A 104 23.80 -20.24 -0.22
C LEU A 104 24.19 -19.10 0.70
N SER A 105 25.03 -19.39 1.69
CA SER A 105 25.65 -18.35 2.51
C SER A 105 26.88 -17.76 1.81
N CYS A 106 26.89 -16.44 1.70
CA CYS A 106 27.93 -15.63 1.08
C CYS A 106 28.57 -14.71 2.10
N PHE A 107 29.91 -14.71 2.14
CA PHE A 107 30.68 -13.80 2.96
C PHE A 107 31.40 -12.78 2.09
N VAL A 108 31.20 -11.49 2.38
CA VAL A 108 31.92 -10.39 1.76
C VAL A 108 32.88 -9.79 2.78
N SER A 109 34.18 -10.06 2.61
CA SER A 109 35.22 -9.53 3.50
C SER A 109 35.32 -8.01 3.40
N ARG A 110 35.70 -7.31 4.48
CA ARG A 110 36.01 -5.87 4.48
C ARG A 110 36.99 -5.46 3.37
N HIS A 111 37.93 -6.35 3.02
CA HIS A 111 38.89 -6.13 1.93
C HIS A 111 38.29 -6.22 0.53
N CYS A 112 37.05 -6.70 0.40
CA CYS A 112 36.28 -6.80 -0.84
C CYS A 112 35.08 -5.83 -0.83
N ILE A 113 35.03 -4.92 0.15
CA ILE A 113 34.13 -3.78 0.22
C ILE A 113 34.92 -2.55 -0.23
N PRO A 114 34.32 -1.65 -1.03
CA PRO A 114 34.94 -0.36 -1.37
C PRO A 114 35.51 0.38 -0.14
N PRO A 115 36.66 1.07 -0.28
CA PRO A 115 37.35 1.70 0.85
C PRO A 115 36.59 2.91 1.42
N ASP A 116 35.72 3.52 0.64
CA ASP A 116 34.84 4.65 1.00
C ASP A 116 33.72 4.30 1.98
N MET A 117 33.37 3.01 2.11
CA MET A 117 32.40 2.54 3.10
C MET A 117 33.09 2.22 4.44
N GLU A 118 32.63 2.86 5.51
CA GLU A 118 33.09 2.64 6.88
C GLU A 118 32.07 1.86 7.70
N PHE A 119 32.56 1.05 8.64
CA PHE A 119 31.72 0.25 9.54
C PHE A 119 31.38 1.06 10.79
N GLU A 120 30.09 1.26 11.06
CA GLU A 120 29.62 1.91 12.28
C GLU A 120 28.98 0.90 13.24
N PRO A 121 29.64 0.61 14.38
CA PRO A 121 29.08 -0.29 15.39
C PRO A 121 28.00 0.37 16.27
N ASN A 122 27.96 1.69 16.31
CA ASN A 122 27.06 2.45 17.20
C ASN A 122 25.65 2.64 16.60
N SER A 123 25.48 2.37 15.31
CA SER A 123 24.15 2.33 14.69
C SER A 123 23.37 1.12 15.20
N ASN A 124 22.06 1.27 15.39
CA ASN A 124 21.17 0.19 15.79
C ASN A 124 20.11 -0.04 14.69
N PRO A 125 20.31 -0.98 13.73
CA PRO A 125 21.34 -2.03 13.68
C PRO A 125 22.72 -1.55 13.15
N PRO A 126 23.82 -2.31 13.41
CA PRO A 126 25.15 -2.03 12.84
C PRO A 126 25.12 -1.98 11.31
N CYS A 127 25.85 -1.05 10.71
CA CYS A 127 25.82 -0.82 9.27
C CYS A 127 27.19 -0.47 8.68
N TYR A 128 27.31 -0.62 7.36
CA TYR A 128 28.34 0.03 6.56
C TYR A 128 27.72 1.26 5.89
N LYS A 129 28.40 2.40 5.94
CA LYS A 129 27.95 3.62 5.26
C LYS A 129 29.11 4.37 4.62
N THR A 130 28.82 5.07 3.53
CA THR A 130 29.77 6.01 2.92
C THR A 130 29.80 7.32 3.72
N ALA A 131 30.91 8.07 3.67
CA ALA A 131 31.05 9.36 4.37
C ALA A 131 29.96 10.38 4.01
N ASP A 132 29.44 10.33 2.78
CA ASP A 132 28.36 11.19 2.28
C ASP A 132 26.95 10.71 2.69
N GLU A 133 26.84 9.61 3.43
CA GLU A 133 25.60 8.92 3.84
C GLU A 133 24.67 8.56 2.66
N SER A 134 25.20 8.51 1.44
CA SER A 134 24.47 8.24 0.20
C SER A 134 24.17 6.76 -0.04
N VAL A 135 24.91 5.88 0.61
CA VAL A 135 24.70 4.42 0.58
C VAL A 135 24.89 3.91 2.00
N ILE A 136 23.86 3.22 2.50
CA ILE A 136 23.86 2.59 3.82
C ILE A 136 23.46 1.13 3.61
N ILE A 137 24.26 0.22 4.14
CA ILE A 137 24.02 -1.23 4.12
C ILE A 137 23.83 -1.68 5.56
N LYS A 138 22.60 -2.07 5.91
CA LYS A 138 22.23 -2.64 7.21
C LYS A 138 21.73 -4.08 7.06
N GLN A 139 21.43 -4.70 8.20
CA GLN A 139 20.72 -5.97 8.24
C GLN A 139 19.37 -5.86 7.49
N ASP A 140 19.00 -6.93 6.79
CA ASP A 140 17.84 -7.10 5.93
C ASP A 140 17.82 -6.26 4.63
N ASP A 141 18.90 -5.53 4.32
CA ASP A 141 19.00 -4.86 3.02
C ASP A 141 19.32 -5.85 1.89
N GLU A 142 18.79 -5.56 0.71
CA GLU A 142 19.12 -6.27 -0.52
C GLU A 142 20.34 -5.62 -1.17
N ILE A 143 21.39 -6.40 -1.41
CA ILE A 143 22.63 -5.94 -2.04
C ILE A 143 22.98 -6.80 -3.24
N ARG A 144 23.61 -6.18 -4.24
CA ARG A 144 24.15 -6.89 -5.40
C ARG A 144 25.61 -7.22 -5.19
N VAL A 145 25.94 -8.52 -5.20
CA VAL A 145 27.28 -9.04 -4.92
C VAL A 145 27.79 -9.89 -6.09
N LYS A 146 29.07 -9.77 -6.40
CA LYS A 146 29.73 -10.65 -7.37
C LYS A 146 30.51 -11.75 -6.65
N LEU A 147 30.25 -13.00 -7.01
CA LEU A 147 30.91 -14.15 -6.40
C LEU A 147 32.35 -14.29 -6.93
N ILE A 148 33.37 -14.18 -6.06
CA ILE A 148 34.78 -14.39 -6.43
C ILE A 148 35.14 -15.88 -6.39
N GLY A 149 34.54 -16.61 -5.45
CA GLY A 149 34.88 -18.00 -5.21
C GLY A 149 33.76 -18.74 -4.51
N THR A 150 33.73 -20.06 -4.69
CA THR A 150 32.86 -20.96 -3.95
C THR A 150 33.74 -22.01 -3.30
N ARG A 151 33.43 -22.33 -2.04
CA ARG A 151 34.03 -23.40 -1.27
C ARG A 151 32.95 -24.44 -1.04
N VAL A 152 33.20 -25.65 -1.49
CA VAL A 152 32.29 -26.78 -1.28
C VAL A 152 32.73 -27.53 -0.03
N ASP A 153 31.82 -27.74 0.90
CA ASP A 153 31.96 -28.64 2.05
C ASP A 153 31.11 -29.91 1.84
N ALA A 154 31.13 -30.85 2.80
CA ALA A 154 30.50 -32.17 2.64
C ALA A 154 29.00 -32.12 2.32
N SER A 155 28.26 -31.14 2.86
CA SER A 155 26.81 -31.02 2.69
C SER A 155 26.34 -29.61 2.32
N ASP A 156 27.27 -28.68 2.07
CA ASP A 156 26.94 -27.27 1.86
C ASP A 156 27.96 -26.58 0.94
N ILE A 157 27.59 -25.46 0.36
CA ILE A 157 28.48 -24.61 -0.44
C ILE A 157 28.46 -23.23 0.19
N PHE A 158 29.66 -22.69 0.45
CA PHE A 158 29.85 -21.31 0.88
C PHE A 158 30.42 -20.49 -0.27
N ALA A 159 30.03 -19.23 -0.39
CA ALA A 159 30.59 -18.32 -1.36
C ALA A 159 31.34 -17.16 -0.70
N ILE A 160 32.34 -16.64 -1.42
CA ILE A 160 33.01 -15.39 -1.09
C ILE A 160 32.67 -14.38 -2.19
N GLY A 161 32.17 -13.22 -1.78
CA GLY A 161 31.73 -12.16 -2.69
C GLY A 161 32.59 -10.90 -2.64
N THR A 162 32.41 -10.03 -3.65
CA THR A 162 32.97 -8.67 -3.71
C THR A 162 31.91 -7.65 -4.09
N LEU A 163 32.12 -6.42 -3.63
CA LEU A 163 31.33 -5.21 -3.92
C LEU A 163 32.18 -4.14 -4.65
N MET A 164 33.40 -4.47 -5.09
CA MET A 164 34.36 -3.49 -5.65
C MET A 164 34.12 -3.10 -7.11
N ASP A 165 33.38 -3.90 -7.87
CA ASP A 165 33.12 -3.58 -9.28
C ASP A 165 31.96 -2.58 -9.41
N ASP A 166 31.89 -1.89 -10.55
CA ASP A 166 30.82 -0.94 -10.85
C ASP A 166 29.43 -1.62 -10.81
N TYR A 167 28.43 -0.86 -10.35
CA TYR A 167 27.03 -1.29 -10.20
C TYR A 167 26.80 -2.44 -9.20
N LEU A 168 27.77 -2.70 -8.31
CA LEU A 168 27.61 -3.54 -7.12
C LEU A 168 27.35 -2.66 -5.89
N GLY A 169 26.63 -3.17 -4.88
CA GLY A 169 26.21 -2.35 -3.74
C GLY A 169 24.75 -2.53 -3.34
N GLY A 170 24.34 -1.81 -2.29
CA GLY A 170 22.93 -1.58 -2.00
C GLY A 170 22.30 -0.65 -3.04
N PRO A 171 20.97 -0.60 -3.13
CA PRO A 171 20.30 0.42 -3.93
C PRO A 171 20.79 1.79 -3.44
N THR A 172 21.32 2.60 -4.35
CA THR A 172 21.64 4.01 -4.08
C THR A 172 20.41 4.62 -3.43
N SER A 173 20.55 5.19 -2.21
CA SER A 173 19.49 5.98 -1.63
C SER A 173 19.42 7.31 -2.36
N GLU A 174 19.00 7.29 -3.63
CA GLU A 174 18.35 8.44 -4.21
C GLU A 174 17.07 8.64 -3.41
N MET A 175 16.99 9.80 -2.76
CA MET A 175 15.76 10.35 -2.20
C MET A 175 14.61 10.17 -3.21
N GLY A 176 13.78 9.16 -2.98
CA GLY A 176 12.72 8.79 -3.92
C GLY A 176 11.82 7.70 -3.37
N VAL A 177 11.52 7.73 -2.07
CA VAL A 177 10.72 6.75 -1.29
C VAL A 177 9.25 6.62 -1.78
N TRP A 178 8.87 7.21 -2.91
CA TRP A 178 7.48 7.22 -3.38
C TRP A 178 7.26 6.89 -4.86
N ASN A 179 8.30 6.73 -5.70
CA ASN A 179 8.11 6.67 -7.17
C ASN A 179 8.56 5.40 -7.89
N LEU A 180 9.18 4.42 -7.25
CA LEU A 180 9.65 3.21 -7.96
C LEU A 180 8.87 1.93 -7.59
N GLN A 181 8.55 1.71 -6.32
CA GLN A 181 7.74 0.53 -5.94
C GLN A 181 6.32 0.57 -6.53
N ILE A 182 5.64 1.72 -6.46
CA ILE A 182 4.30 1.88 -7.04
C ILE A 182 4.34 1.71 -8.56
N PHE A 183 5.33 2.30 -9.23
CA PHE A 183 5.45 2.21 -10.69
C PHE A 183 5.84 0.80 -11.15
N ASP A 184 6.71 0.10 -10.44
CA ASP A 184 7.05 -1.28 -10.75
C ASP A 184 5.91 -2.25 -10.43
N GLU A 185 5.15 -2.03 -9.36
CA GLU A 185 3.92 -2.80 -9.09
C GLU A 185 2.87 -2.56 -10.17
N VAL A 186 2.59 -1.30 -10.54
CA VAL A 186 1.66 -0.94 -11.62
C VAL A 186 2.14 -1.52 -12.96
N ARG A 187 3.44 -1.52 -13.23
CA ARG A 187 4.03 -2.09 -14.45
C ARG A 187 3.99 -3.62 -14.49
N ARG A 188 4.01 -4.28 -13.33
CA ARG A 188 3.83 -5.74 -13.20
C ARG A 188 2.36 -6.17 -13.28
N MET A 189 1.40 -5.23 -13.26
CA MET A 189 -0.02 -5.57 -13.36
C MET A 189 -0.38 -6.05 -14.76
N ASN A 190 -1.07 -7.18 -14.82
CA ASN A 190 -1.76 -7.58 -16.05
C ASN A 190 -2.85 -6.56 -16.38
N ILE A 191 -3.06 -6.24 -17.66
CA ILE A 191 -4.03 -5.22 -18.09
C ILE A 191 -5.45 -5.46 -17.56
N ARG A 192 -5.81 -6.74 -17.32
CA ARG A 192 -7.06 -7.16 -16.69
C ARG A 192 -7.15 -6.72 -15.23
N GLN A 193 -6.08 -6.86 -14.46
CA GLN A 193 -6.05 -6.45 -13.04
C GLN A 193 -6.14 -4.93 -12.92
N LEU A 194 -5.48 -4.20 -13.82
CA LEU A 194 -5.58 -2.74 -13.86
C LEU A 194 -7.01 -2.27 -14.18
N LEU A 195 -7.70 -2.95 -15.11
CA LEU A 195 -9.12 -2.68 -15.38
C LEU A 195 -10.04 -2.98 -14.19
N TYR A 196 -9.82 -4.09 -13.47
CA TYR A 196 -10.60 -4.40 -12.26
C TYR A 196 -10.40 -3.36 -11.15
N GLN A 197 -9.16 -2.94 -10.89
CA GLN A 197 -8.88 -1.89 -9.91
C GLN A 197 -9.52 -0.55 -10.32
N GLY A 198 -9.44 -0.20 -11.62
CA GLY A 198 -10.10 0.98 -12.15
C GLY A 198 -11.63 0.94 -11.98
N LEU A 199 -12.24 -0.23 -12.21
CA LEU A 199 -13.68 -0.42 -12.02
C LEU A 199 -14.08 -0.32 -10.54
N ASN A 200 -13.32 -0.91 -9.62
CA ASN A 200 -13.57 -0.81 -8.19
C ASN A 200 -13.49 0.65 -7.70
N PHE A 201 -12.46 1.37 -8.15
CA PHE A 201 -12.34 2.80 -7.87
C PHE A 201 -13.54 3.59 -8.40
N ALA A 202 -13.97 3.33 -9.64
CA ALA A 202 -15.16 3.96 -10.22
C ALA A 202 -16.46 3.63 -9.46
N MET A 203 -16.59 2.40 -8.93
CA MET A 203 -17.73 2.03 -8.09
C MET A 203 -17.73 2.80 -6.77
N ILE A 204 -16.58 2.94 -6.10
CA ILE A 204 -16.48 3.71 -4.86
C ILE A 204 -16.87 5.17 -5.11
N VAL A 205 -16.30 5.81 -6.13
CA VAL A 205 -16.60 7.22 -6.47
C VAL A 205 -18.08 7.38 -6.85
N SER A 206 -18.64 6.48 -7.66
CA SER A 206 -20.05 6.57 -8.04
C SER A 206 -21.00 6.38 -6.86
N SER A 207 -20.70 5.46 -5.92
CA SER A 207 -21.49 5.29 -4.70
C SER A 207 -21.53 6.54 -3.83
N ALA A 208 -20.38 7.21 -3.64
CA ALA A 208 -20.30 8.46 -2.89
C ALA A 208 -21.13 9.58 -3.56
N LEU A 209 -21.06 9.70 -4.90
CA LEU A 209 -21.86 10.66 -5.65
C LEU A 209 -23.36 10.35 -5.61
N MET A 210 -23.74 9.07 -5.63
CA MET A 210 -25.14 8.63 -5.49
C MET A 210 -25.70 8.99 -4.11
N ILE A 211 -24.93 8.78 -3.04
CA ILE A 211 -25.31 9.18 -1.68
C ILE A 211 -25.53 10.70 -1.61
N TRP A 212 -24.60 11.49 -2.16
CA TRP A 212 -24.71 12.95 -2.18
C TRP A 212 -25.95 13.43 -2.95
N LYS A 213 -26.22 12.84 -4.13
CA LYS A 213 -27.40 13.14 -4.94
C LYS A 213 -28.70 12.70 -4.28
N GLY A 214 -28.70 11.53 -3.62
CA GLY A 214 -29.83 11.06 -2.83
C GLY A 214 -30.17 12.02 -1.68
N LEU A 215 -29.17 12.50 -0.95
CA LEU A 215 -29.34 13.51 0.09
C LEU A 215 -29.98 14.80 -0.45
N MET A 216 -29.51 15.32 -1.59
CA MET A 216 -30.11 16.51 -2.22
C MET A 216 -31.59 16.31 -2.58
N VAL A 217 -31.97 15.12 -3.06
CA VAL A 217 -33.37 14.81 -3.41
C VAL A 217 -34.23 14.68 -2.15
N ILE A 218 -33.72 14.01 -1.10
CA ILE A 218 -34.47 13.80 0.15
C ILE A 218 -34.71 15.12 0.88
N THR A 219 -33.71 15.99 0.95
CA THR A 219 -33.81 17.26 1.69
C THR A 219 -34.42 18.39 0.87
N GLY A 220 -34.59 18.22 -0.44
CA GLY A 220 -35.03 19.28 -1.35
C GLY A 220 -34.04 20.45 -1.49
N SER A 221 -32.85 20.34 -0.91
CA SER A 221 -31.83 21.40 -0.90
C SER A 221 -30.69 21.09 -1.86
N GLU A 222 -30.23 22.09 -2.61
CA GLU A 222 -29.04 21.99 -3.47
C GLU A 222 -27.75 21.74 -2.68
N SER A 223 -27.75 22.10 -1.39
CA SER A 223 -26.62 21.91 -0.49
C SER A 223 -27.13 21.42 0.87
N PRO A 224 -27.36 20.10 1.04
CA PRO A 224 -27.93 19.54 2.27
C PRO A 224 -27.03 19.68 3.49
N ILE A 225 -25.72 19.93 3.29
CA ILE A 225 -24.72 19.99 4.34
C ILE A 225 -23.87 21.24 4.13
N VAL A 226 -23.83 22.12 5.13
CA VAL A 226 -23.03 23.37 5.12
C VAL A 226 -22.25 23.50 6.43
N VAL A 227 -21.03 24.03 6.36
CA VAL A 227 -20.19 24.27 7.55
C VAL A 227 -20.23 25.74 7.94
N VAL A 228 -20.32 26.02 9.24
CA VAL A 228 -20.24 27.38 9.80
C VAL A 228 -18.79 27.88 9.76
N LEU A 229 -18.54 28.96 9.03
CA LEU A 229 -17.20 29.51 8.82
C LEU A 229 -16.85 30.67 9.75
N SER A 230 -17.83 31.34 10.34
CA SER A 230 -17.67 32.55 11.16
C SER A 230 -18.42 32.45 12.50
N GLY A 231 -18.10 33.35 13.44
CA GLY A 231 -18.76 33.45 14.75
C GLY A 231 -20.00 34.38 14.76
N SER A 232 -20.62 34.68 13.62
CA SER A 232 -21.77 35.59 13.55
C SER A 232 -23.05 35.00 14.15
N MET A 233 -23.08 33.67 14.34
CA MET A 233 -24.21 32.93 14.89
C MET A 233 -24.03 32.54 16.36
N GLU A 234 -23.00 33.05 17.05
CA GLU A 234 -22.81 32.78 18.47
C GLU A 234 -23.92 33.47 19.31
N PRO A 235 -24.48 32.81 20.34
CA PRO A 235 -24.10 31.52 20.91
C PRO A 235 -24.82 30.30 20.31
N ALA A 236 -25.65 30.45 19.27
CA ALA A 236 -26.45 29.36 18.71
C ALA A 236 -25.60 28.33 17.95
N PHE A 237 -24.62 28.81 17.16
CA PHE A 237 -23.66 27.97 16.45
C PHE A 237 -22.26 28.54 16.55
N TYR A 238 -21.27 27.64 16.57
CA TYR A 238 -19.86 27.97 16.61
C TYR A 238 -19.19 27.65 15.27
N ARG A 239 -18.05 28.31 15.02
CA ARG A 239 -17.21 28.01 13.85
C ARG A 239 -16.79 26.53 13.87
N GLY A 240 -17.03 25.84 12.76
CA GLY A 240 -16.75 24.42 12.63
C GLY A 240 -17.97 23.51 12.85
N ASP A 241 -19.13 24.05 13.18
CA ASP A 241 -20.36 23.26 13.25
C ASP A 241 -20.85 22.90 11.84
N LEU A 242 -21.28 21.65 11.68
CA LEU A 242 -21.85 21.12 10.45
C LEU A 242 -23.37 21.21 10.52
N LEU A 243 -24.01 21.96 9.62
CA LEU A 243 -25.46 22.15 9.57
C LEU A 243 -26.10 21.22 8.53
N LEU A 244 -27.20 20.58 8.93
CA LEU A 244 -28.06 19.80 8.05
C LEU A 244 -29.23 20.67 7.58
N LEU A 245 -29.31 20.87 6.27
CA LEU A 245 -30.27 21.75 5.62
C LEU A 245 -31.39 20.97 4.94
N THR A 246 -32.61 21.48 5.08
CA THR A 246 -33.79 21.03 4.35
C THR A 246 -34.48 22.21 3.69
N ASN A 247 -34.96 22.04 2.48
CA ASN A 247 -35.68 23.07 1.74
C ASN A 247 -37.02 22.54 1.23
N ASP A 248 -37.93 22.26 2.17
CA ASP A 248 -39.29 21.85 1.84
C ASP A 248 -40.15 23.07 1.49
N ASP A 249 -40.82 23.02 0.34
CA ASP A 249 -41.77 24.07 -0.09
C ASP A 249 -43.12 24.01 0.65
N LEU A 250 -43.41 22.88 1.29
CA LEU A 250 -44.60 22.69 2.10
C LEU A 250 -44.48 23.33 3.50
N ASP A 251 -43.26 23.65 3.97
CA ASP A 251 -42.98 24.27 5.28
C ASP A 251 -42.56 25.74 5.11
N PRO A 252 -43.48 26.72 5.28
CA PRO A 252 -43.16 28.14 5.10
C PRO A 252 -42.12 28.61 6.13
N ILE A 253 -41.23 29.52 5.70
CA ILE A 253 -40.20 30.12 6.56
C ILE A 253 -40.85 31.10 7.53
N ARG A 254 -40.60 30.92 8.83
CA ARG A 254 -41.13 31.75 9.90
C ARG A 254 -40.03 32.58 10.55
N VAL A 255 -40.46 33.62 11.27
CA VAL A 255 -39.56 34.39 12.14
C VAL A 255 -38.95 33.47 13.19
N GLY A 256 -37.63 33.52 13.35
CA GLY A 256 -36.85 32.68 14.26
C GLY A 256 -36.13 31.50 13.59
N ASP A 257 -36.53 31.13 12.37
CA ASP A 257 -35.85 30.08 11.60
C ASP A 257 -34.41 30.50 11.24
N ILE A 258 -33.50 29.54 11.18
CA ILE A 258 -32.13 29.76 10.72
C ILE A 258 -32.02 29.31 9.28
N THR A 259 -31.82 30.26 8.39
CA THR A 259 -31.76 30.02 6.95
C THR A 259 -30.35 30.20 6.43
N VAL A 260 -30.03 29.39 5.42
CA VAL A 260 -28.81 29.50 4.65
C VAL A 260 -29.18 30.05 3.29
N PHE A 261 -28.61 31.20 2.95
CA PHE A 261 -28.90 31.88 1.70
C PHE A 261 -27.61 32.21 0.95
N LYS A 262 -27.72 32.27 -0.37
CA LYS A 262 -26.64 32.63 -1.27
C LYS A 262 -26.99 33.96 -1.94
N ILE A 263 -26.04 34.88 -1.96
CA ILE A 263 -26.18 36.18 -2.60
C ILE A 263 -25.49 36.11 -3.96
N GLU A 264 -26.12 36.66 -4.99
CA GLU A 264 -25.47 36.80 -6.31
C GLU A 264 -24.16 37.60 -6.19
N GLY A 265 -23.07 37.04 -6.73
CA GLY A 265 -21.73 37.62 -6.62
C GLY A 265 -20.93 37.22 -5.38
N ARG A 266 -21.48 36.35 -4.50
CA ARG A 266 -20.70 35.70 -3.43
C ARG A 266 -20.72 34.18 -3.59
N ASP A 267 -19.54 33.57 -3.49
CA ASP A 267 -19.40 32.11 -3.60
C ASP A 267 -19.74 31.37 -2.31
N ILE A 268 -19.65 32.05 -1.16
CA ILE A 268 -19.82 31.46 0.16
C ILE A 268 -21.25 31.75 0.68
N PRO A 269 -22.05 30.72 1.01
CA PRO A 269 -23.37 30.91 1.58
C PRO A 269 -23.30 31.47 3.01
N ILE A 270 -24.31 32.23 3.40
CA ILE A 270 -24.40 32.90 4.70
C ILE A 270 -25.51 32.25 5.52
N VAL A 271 -25.23 31.95 6.78
CA VAL A 271 -26.15 31.32 7.73
C VAL A 271 -26.58 32.37 8.74
N HIS A 272 -27.84 32.82 8.72
CA HIS A 272 -28.36 33.79 9.70
C HIS A 272 -29.82 33.52 10.08
N ARG A 273 -30.28 34.14 11.18
CA ARG A 273 -31.63 33.96 11.69
C ARG A 273 -32.60 34.94 11.03
N VAL A 274 -33.78 34.46 10.66
CA VAL A 274 -34.85 35.29 10.11
C VAL A 274 -35.47 36.10 11.25
N ILE A 275 -35.40 37.43 11.15
CA ILE A 275 -35.96 38.37 12.12
C ILE A 275 -37.30 38.96 11.70
N LYS A 276 -37.58 39.02 10.39
CA LYS A 276 -38.85 39.55 9.87
C LYS A 276 -39.23 38.86 8.57
N VAL A 277 -40.50 38.49 8.46
CA VAL A 277 -41.11 37.92 7.26
C VAL A 277 -42.25 38.85 6.81
N HIS A 278 -42.29 39.18 5.53
CA HIS A 278 -43.43 39.84 4.89
C HIS A 278 -44.04 38.88 3.87
N GLU A 279 -45.27 38.48 4.12
CA GLU A 279 -46.07 37.67 3.20
C GLU A 279 -47.08 38.58 2.51
N LYS A 280 -46.96 38.71 1.18
CA LYS A 280 -47.91 39.48 0.36
C LYS A 280 -48.80 38.57 -0.51
N SER A 281 -48.32 37.36 -0.80
CA SER A 281 -49.00 36.21 -1.44
C SER A 281 -48.09 34.97 -1.34
N ASN A 282 -48.58 33.76 -1.63
CA ASN A 282 -47.81 32.50 -1.51
C ASN A 282 -46.49 32.45 -2.31
N GLU A 283 -46.29 33.36 -3.28
CA GLU A 283 -45.09 33.40 -4.14
C GLU A 283 -44.17 34.61 -3.88
N GLU A 284 -44.62 35.61 -3.10
CA GLU A 284 -43.83 36.80 -2.77
C GLU A 284 -43.57 36.90 -1.26
N THR A 285 -42.92 35.89 -0.70
CA THR A 285 -42.42 35.97 0.68
C THR A 285 -41.06 36.66 0.69
N LYS A 286 -40.97 37.76 1.46
CA LYS A 286 -39.74 38.54 1.64
C LYS A 286 -39.24 38.39 3.06
N PHE A 287 -37.96 38.08 3.23
CA PHE A 287 -37.36 37.86 4.55
C PHE A 287 -36.22 38.84 4.81
N LEU A 288 -36.04 39.16 6.10
CA LEU A 288 -34.90 39.88 6.62
C LEU A 288 -34.18 38.98 7.63
N THR A 289 -32.88 38.78 7.43
CA THR A 289 -32.04 37.99 8.31
C THR A 289 -31.09 38.87 9.12
N LYS A 290 -30.60 38.30 10.22
CA LYS A 290 -29.57 38.89 11.08
C LYS A 290 -28.79 37.77 11.76
N GLY A 291 -27.47 37.92 11.86
CA GLY A 291 -26.63 37.07 12.70
C GLY A 291 -26.93 37.28 14.19
N ASP A 292 -26.97 36.19 14.95
CA ASP A 292 -27.29 36.22 16.39
C ASP A 292 -26.29 37.10 17.18
N ASN A 293 -25.02 37.10 16.78
CA ASN A 293 -23.94 37.89 17.39
C ASN A 293 -23.74 39.29 16.74
N ASN A 294 -24.47 39.60 15.66
CA ASN A 294 -24.31 40.88 14.96
C ASN A 294 -25.19 41.97 15.61
N GLN A 295 -24.73 43.22 15.64
CA GLN A 295 -25.54 44.35 16.15
C GLN A 295 -26.53 44.91 15.10
N VAL A 296 -26.22 44.73 13.81
CA VAL A 296 -26.98 45.28 12.67
C VAL A 296 -27.60 44.13 11.87
N ASP A 297 -28.67 44.42 11.12
CA ASP A 297 -29.28 43.47 10.17
C ASP A 297 -28.42 43.26 8.91
N ASP A 298 -28.76 42.24 8.12
CA ASP A 298 -27.94 41.83 6.98
C ASP A 298 -28.16 42.66 5.71
N ARG A 299 -28.89 43.78 5.77
CA ARG A 299 -29.18 44.60 4.57
C ARG A 299 -27.92 45.11 3.87
N GLY A 300 -26.86 45.35 4.64
CA GLY A 300 -25.56 45.76 4.09
C GLY A 300 -24.78 44.62 3.41
N LEU A 301 -25.19 43.37 3.60
CA LEU A 301 -24.55 42.19 2.99
C LEU A 301 -25.19 41.78 1.67
N TYR A 302 -26.47 42.12 1.48
CA TYR A 302 -27.25 41.81 0.27
C TYR A 302 -26.68 42.47 -0.98
N ALA A 303 -27.14 42.01 -2.16
CA ALA A 303 -26.74 42.61 -3.43
C ALA A 303 -27.13 44.10 -3.51
N SER A 304 -26.43 44.88 -4.34
CA SER A 304 -26.69 46.32 -4.47
C SER A 304 -28.15 46.59 -4.88
N GLY A 305 -28.89 47.32 -4.04
CA GLY A 305 -30.31 47.60 -4.24
C GLY A 305 -31.28 46.54 -3.71
N GLN A 306 -30.80 45.44 -3.14
CA GLN A 306 -31.61 44.40 -2.51
C GLN A 306 -31.75 44.67 -1.01
N PHE A 307 -32.98 44.90 -0.54
CA PHE A 307 -33.28 45.12 0.89
C PHE A 307 -33.94 43.91 1.57
N TRP A 308 -34.36 42.92 0.79
CA TRP A 308 -35.09 41.74 1.25
C TRP A 308 -34.61 40.51 0.46
N LEU A 309 -34.49 39.38 1.17
CA LEU A 309 -34.24 38.09 0.55
C LEU A 309 -35.55 37.49 0.05
N THR A 310 -35.47 36.79 -1.08
CA THR A 310 -36.59 36.06 -1.68
C THR A 310 -36.36 34.55 -1.53
N ARG A 311 -37.41 33.75 -1.71
CA ARG A 311 -37.31 32.28 -1.59
C ARG A 311 -36.25 31.66 -2.49
N LYS A 312 -35.95 32.27 -3.64
CA LYS A 312 -34.92 31.82 -4.60
C LYS A 312 -33.49 31.95 -4.06
N ASP A 313 -33.27 32.88 -3.14
CA ASP A 313 -31.95 33.12 -2.54
C ASP A 313 -31.65 32.12 -1.42
N VAL A 314 -32.69 31.41 -0.91
CA VAL A 314 -32.58 30.48 0.21
C VAL A 314 -32.22 29.09 -0.30
N VAL A 315 -31.04 28.61 0.12
CA VAL A 315 -30.53 27.27 -0.18
C VAL A 315 -31.22 26.22 0.70
N GLY A 316 -31.52 26.57 1.94
CA GLY A 316 -32.24 25.70 2.87
C GLY A 316 -32.32 26.24 4.29
N ARG A 317 -33.04 25.51 5.14
CA ARG A 317 -33.20 25.81 6.57
C ARG A 317 -32.43 24.79 7.41
N ALA A 318 -31.72 25.25 8.43
CA ALA A 318 -31.04 24.35 9.36
C ALA A 318 -32.07 23.63 10.25
N LYS A 319 -32.11 22.29 10.19
CA LYS A 319 -32.94 21.44 11.07
C LYS A 319 -32.13 20.73 12.15
N GLY A 320 -30.83 20.57 11.94
CA GLY A 320 -29.92 19.95 12.90
C GLY A 320 -28.48 20.36 12.67
N PHE A 321 -27.62 20.08 13.64
CA PHE A 321 -26.19 20.35 13.53
C PHE A 321 -25.36 19.30 14.25
N VAL A 322 -24.11 19.14 13.81
CA VAL A 322 -23.10 18.31 14.48
C VAL A 322 -21.92 19.21 14.83
N PRO A 323 -21.58 19.36 16.13
CA PRO A 323 -20.57 20.30 16.56
C PRO A 323 -19.15 19.87 16.14
N TYR A 324 -18.30 20.84 15.83
CA TYR A 324 -16.87 20.68 15.51
C TYR A 324 -16.47 19.82 14.29
N VAL A 325 -17.36 19.02 13.70
CA VAL A 325 -17.03 18.13 12.56
C VAL A 325 -16.55 18.91 11.33
N GLY A 326 -17.11 20.09 11.11
CA GLY A 326 -16.74 20.98 10.01
C GLY A 326 -15.32 21.55 10.14
N MET A 327 -14.67 21.45 11.31
CA MET A 327 -13.26 21.86 11.47
C MET A 327 -12.33 21.09 10.53
N VAL A 328 -12.63 19.83 10.22
CA VAL A 328 -11.85 19.03 9.26
C VAL A 328 -11.95 19.65 7.86
N THR A 329 -13.14 20.04 7.44
CA THR A 329 -13.37 20.68 6.13
C THR A 329 -12.70 22.04 6.06
N ILE A 330 -12.76 22.84 7.15
CA ILE A 330 -12.07 24.13 7.25
C ILE A 330 -10.56 23.93 7.13
N LEU A 331 -9.98 22.99 7.89
CA LEU A 331 -8.55 22.68 7.84
C LEU A 331 -8.10 22.26 6.43
N MET A 332 -8.89 21.43 5.76
CA MET A 332 -8.59 21.00 4.38
C MET A 332 -8.66 22.15 3.37
N ASN A 333 -9.52 23.15 3.61
CA ASN A 333 -9.63 24.32 2.75
C ASN A 333 -8.49 25.33 3.02
N ASP A 334 -8.13 25.53 4.28
CA ASP A 334 -7.07 26.45 4.71
C ASP A 334 -5.67 25.94 4.29
N TYR A 335 -5.49 24.62 4.20
CA TYR A 335 -4.25 23.99 3.74
C TYR A 335 -4.45 23.14 2.48
N PRO A 336 -4.41 23.74 1.27
CA PRO A 336 -4.58 23.02 0.02
C PRO A 336 -3.58 21.87 -0.18
N LYS A 337 -2.33 22.03 0.31
CA LYS A 337 -1.30 20.98 0.24
C LYS A 337 -1.70 19.74 1.04
N LEU A 338 -2.30 19.93 2.22
CA LEU A 338 -2.80 18.84 3.06
C LEU A 338 -3.94 18.09 2.35
N LYS A 339 -4.88 18.82 1.73
CA LYS A 339 -5.97 18.24 0.93
C LYS A 339 -5.44 17.33 -0.17
N TYR A 340 -4.48 17.80 -0.98
CA TYR A 340 -3.91 16.97 -2.05
C TYR A 340 -3.11 15.78 -1.52
N ALA A 341 -2.38 15.93 -0.41
CA ALA A 341 -1.67 14.83 0.23
C ALA A 341 -2.63 13.72 0.72
N VAL A 342 -3.73 14.09 1.37
CA VAL A 342 -4.75 13.13 1.84
C VAL A 342 -5.43 12.41 0.67
N LEU A 343 -5.78 13.14 -0.40
CA LEU A 343 -6.37 12.54 -1.60
C LEU A 343 -5.41 11.59 -2.31
N MET A 344 -4.12 11.93 -2.41
CA MET A 344 -3.09 11.02 -2.94
C MET A 344 -2.91 9.79 -2.05
N ALA A 345 -2.87 9.96 -0.73
CA ALA A 345 -2.72 8.84 0.20
C ALA A 345 -3.92 7.88 0.13
N LEU A 346 -5.15 8.39 0.05
CA LEU A 346 -6.35 7.59 -0.14
C LEU A 346 -6.37 6.89 -1.51
N GLY A 347 -5.99 7.60 -2.57
CA GLY A 347 -5.88 7.02 -3.91
C GLY A 347 -4.86 5.89 -3.96
N ALA A 348 -3.67 6.11 -3.38
CA ALA A 348 -2.63 5.10 -3.26
C ALA A 348 -3.09 3.92 -2.39
N PHE A 349 -3.75 4.18 -1.25
CA PHE A 349 -4.28 3.14 -0.38
C PHE A 349 -5.28 2.23 -1.10
N VAL A 350 -6.20 2.79 -1.89
CA VAL A 350 -7.17 2.00 -2.68
C VAL A 350 -6.49 1.16 -3.75
N ILE A 351 -5.41 1.65 -4.36
CA ILE A 351 -4.62 0.90 -5.35
C ILE A 351 -3.82 -0.23 -4.69
N LEU A 352 -3.24 0.04 -3.50
CA LEU A 352 -2.38 -0.89 -2.77
C LEU A 352 -3.17 -1.95 -1.99
N HIS A 353 -4.34 -1.61 -1.44
CA HIS A 353 -5.14 -2.54 -0.67
C HIS A 353 -6.01 -3.40 -1.61
N ARG A 354 -5.37 -4.45 -2.13
CA ARG A 354 -6.01 -5.50 -2.92
C ARG A 354 -6.95 -6.31 -2.02
N GLU A 355 -8.24 -6.31 -2.32
CA GLU A 355 -9.12 -7.40 -1.89
C GLU A 355 -8.61 -8.69 -2.56
N GLY A 356 -8.11 -9.60 -1.73
CA GLY A 356 -7.46 -10.86 -2.13
C GLY A 356 -8.44 -11.91 -2.62
#